data_AF-A0A9W7Q819-F1
#
_entry.id   AF-A0A9W7Q819-F1
#
_cell.length_a   1.000
_cell.length_b   1.000
_cell.length_c   1.000
_cell.angle_alpha   90.00
_cell.angle_beta   90.00
_cell.angle_gamma   90.00
#
_symmetry.space_group_name_H-M   'P 1'
#
loop_
_entity.id
_entity.type
_entity.pdbx_description
1 polymer ?
#
loop_
_entity_poly.entity_id
_entity_poly.type
_entity_poly.pdbx_seq_one_letter_code
_entity_poly.pdbx_strand_id
1 'polypeptide(L)'
;MLLCRRKSKLEFGFSLIEMIVCLFLLSIFFLLFPRLHFIEMENKQSKGLNDWEWDVYLGQMQLEFREVSSGEQLAFENGESILRFRSRNGSEVSYEKENSRLIRKVNRRGREVVLQNIGTVSYKLTPHVLIINVKDTSGKIYEGVVMRYSEMEMNV
;
A
#
# COMPACT_ATOMS: atom_id res chain seq x y z
N MET A 1 -71.75 27.37 21.80
CA MET A 1 -70.49 28.03 21.39
C MET A 1 -69.35 27.44 22.20
N LEU A 2 -68.69 26.40 21.68
CA LEU A 2 -67.47 25.82 22.28
C LEU A 2 -66.48 25.63 21.12
N LEU A 3 -65.58 26.60 20.96
CA LEU A 3 -64.51 26.56 19.98
C LEU A 3 -63.43 25.59 20.48
N CYS A 4 -63.35 24.44 19.84
CA CYS A 4 -62.29 23.46 20.06
C CYS A 4 -60.98 24.03 19.48
N ARG A 5 -60.18 24.67 20.34
CA ARG A 5 -58.85 25.19 19.99
C ARG A 5 -57.86 24.02 19.88
N ARG A 6 -57.62 23.54 18.67
CA ARG A 6 -56.59 22.54 18.37
C ARG A 6 -55.20 23.14 18.63
N LYS A 7 -54.54 22.74 19.73
CA LYS A 7 -53.11 22.99 19.97
C LYS A 7 -52.32 22.08 19.01
N SER A 8 -51.71 22.62 17.97
CA SER A 8 -50.63 21.93 17.26
C SER A 8 -49.38 21.94 18.15
N LYS A 9 -48.80 20.77 18.39
CA LYS A 9 -47.43 20.69 18.92
C LYS A 9 -46.51 21.23 17.83
N LEU A 10 -45.71 22.25 18.14
CA LEU A 10 -44.60 22.69 17.30
C LEU A 10 -43.56 21.56 17.34
N GLU A 11 -43.49 20.76 16.27
CA GLU A 11 -42.35 19.90 16.03
C GLU A 11 -41.16 20.81 15.71
N PHE A 12 -40.18 20.86 16.61
CA PHE A 12 -38.93 21.57 16.38
C PHE A 12 -38.13 20.78 15.35
N GLY A 13 -38.40 21.06 14.07
CA GLY A 13 -37.58 20.57 12.97
C GLY A 13 -36.18 21.19 13.05
N PHE A 14 -35.16 20.40 12.74
CA PHE A 14 -33.80 20.92 12.63
C PHE A 14 -33.74 22.01 11.57
N SER A 15 -33.09 23.12 11.93
CA SER A 15 -32.87 24.19 10.95
C SER A 15 -31.83 23.72 9.94
N LEU A 16 -31.97 24.15 8.68
CA LEU A 16 -31.01 23.85 7.61
C LEU A 16 -29.59 24.26 8.02
N ILE A 17 -29.47 25.36 8.80
CA ILE A 17 -28.18 25.81 9.32
C ILE A 17 -27.54 24.82 10.31
N GLU A 18 -28.34 24.15 11.15
CA GLU A 18 -27.85 23.15 12.09
C GLU A 18 -27.33 21.92 11.32
N MET A 19 -28.03 21.51 10.25
CA MET A 19 -27.55 20.43 9.39
C MET A 19 -26.23 20.77 8.69
N ILE A 20 -26.08 22.01 8.20
CA ILE A 20 -24.81 22.47 7.60
C ILE A 20 -23.69 22.47 8.64
N VAL A 21 -23.95 22.96 9.87
CA VAL A 21 -22.95 22.97 10.94
C VAL A 21 -22.54 21.55 11.32
N CYS A 22 -23.50 20.63 11.45
CA CYS A 22 -23.21 19.22 11.71
C CYS A 22 -22.37 18.58 10.59
N LEU A 23 -22.70 18.85 9.32
CA LEU A 23 -21.95 18.35 8.17
C LEU A 23 -20.52 18.93 8.14
N PHE A 24 -20.37 20.21 8.48
CA PHE A 24 -19.07 20.87 8.55
C PHE A 24 -18.18 20.27 9.63
N LEU A 25 -18.71 20.06 10.84
CA LEU A 25 -17.99 19.42 11.94
C LEU A 25 -17.62 17.96 11.61
N LEU A 26 -18.53 17.22 10.99
CA LEU A 26 -18.28 15.86 10.53
C LEU A 26 -17.17 15.81 9.46
N SER A 27 -17.17 16.77 8.54
CA SER A 27 -16.14 16.89 7.50
C SER A 27 -14.76 17.20 8.10
N ILE A 28 -14.70 18.10 9.09
CA ILE A 28 -13.47 18.38 9.84
C ILE A 28 -12.98 17.11 10.55
N PHE A 29 -13.87 16.35 11.18
CA PHE A 29 -13.51 15.10 11.84
C PHE A 29 -12.86 14.12 10.86
N PHE A 30 -13.46 13.90 9.68
CA PHE A 30 -12.88 13.01 8.67
C PHE A 30 -11.55 13.53 8.07
N LEU A 31 -11.32 14.84 8.06
CA LEU A 31 -10.03 15.41 7.62
C LEU A 31 -8.93 15.24 8.68
N LEU A 32 -9.28 15.34 9.96
CA LEU A 32 -8.33 15.25 11.07
C LEU A 32 -8.05 13.81 11.51
N PHE A 33 -9.04 12.92 11.41
CA PHE A 33 -8.93 11.53 11.86
C PHE A 33 -7.75 10.76 11.24
N PRO A 34 -7.49 10.82 9.91
CA PRO A 34 -6.32 10.19 9.31
C PRO A 34 -5.01 10.73 9.88
N ARG A 35 -4.93 12.02 10.21
CA ARG A 35 -3.72 12.65 10.76
C ARG A 35 -3.37 12.13 12.15
N LEU A 36 -4.36 11.76 12.96
CA LEU A 36 -4.13 11.22 14.29
C LEU A 36 -3.56 9.80 14.25
N HIS A 37 -3.99 8.97 13.29
CA HIS A 37 -3.47 7.60 13.13
C HIS A 37 -1.97 7.58 12.76
N PHE A 38 -1.49 8.59 12.02
CA PHE A 38 -0.05 8.71 11.72
C PHE A 38 0.80 8.96 12.98
N ILE A 39 0.28 9.67 13.98
CA ILE A 39 1.03 10.05 15.19
C ILE A 39 1.27 8.83 16.10
N GLU A 40 0.31 7.90 16.19
CA GLU A 40 0.47 6.69 16.99
C GLU A 40 1.45 5.68 16.37
N MET A 41 1.54 5.67 15.03
CA MET A 41 2.50 4.83 14.30
C MET A 41 3.94 5.33 14.42
N GLU A 42 4.16 6.66 14.51
CA GLU A 42 5.50 7.27 14.58
C GLU A 42 6.20 7.04 15.93
N ASN A 43 5.43 6.87 17.02
CA ASN A 43 5.98 6.73 18.37
C ASN A 43 6.58 5.34 18.66
N LYS A 44 6.33 4.36 17.78
CA LYS A 44 7.19 3.18 17.66
C LYS A 44 8.32 3.56 16.71
N GLN A 45 9.36 4.15 17.26
CA GLN A 45 10.65 4.32 16.59
C GLN A 45 11.27 2.93 16.37
N SER A 46 10.68 2.21 15.43
CA SER A 46 11.04 0.89 14.99
C SER A 46 12.43 1.00 14.40
N LYS A 47 13.40 0.32 15.03
CA LYS A 47 14.75 0.17 14.47
C LYS A 47 14.78 -0.64 13.15
N GLY A 48 13.61 -1.04 12.65
CA GLY A 48 13.42 -1.96 11.54
C GLY A 48 12.34 -1.51 10.56
N LEU A 49 12.01 -2.40 9.63
CA LEU A 49 10.98 -2.17 8.62
C LEU A 49 9.59 -2.10 9.29
N ASN A 50 8.72 -1.22 8.79
CA ASN A 50 7.34 -1.13 9.29
C ASN A 50 6.48 -2.23 8.65
N ASP A 51 5.73 -2.97 9.45
CA ASP A 51 4.85 -4.04 8.97
C ASP A 51 3.80 -3.52 7.97
N TRP A 52 3.31 -2.29 8.15
CA TRP A 52 2.42 -1.64 7.17
C TRP A 52 3.12 -1.38 5.83
N GLU A 53 4.38 -0.91 5.84
CA GLU A 53 5.13 -0.66 4.61
C GLU A 53 5.32 -1.96 3.83
N TRP A 54 5.59 -3.05 4.56
CA TRP A 54 5.67 -4.39 4.00
C TRP A 54 4.37 -4.85 3.33
N ASP A 55 3.23 -4.68 4.00
CA ASP A 55 1.93 -5.09 3.46
C ASP A 55 1.55 -4.31 2.20
N VAL A 56 1.79 -2.99 2.19
CA VAL A 56 1.57 -2.14 1.00
C VAL A 56 2.45 -2.57 -0.16
N TYR A 57 3.73 -2.80 0.14
CA TYR A 57 4.70 -3.27 -0.85
C TYR A 57 4.26 -4.60 -1.47
N LEU A 58 3.84 -5.58 -0.65
CA LEU A 58 3.35 -6.86 -1.18
C LEU A 58 2.09 -6.71 -2.02
N GLY A 59 1.14 -5.86 -1.59
CA GLY A 59 -0.07 -5.58 -2.36
C GLY A 59 0.25 -4.98 -3.73
N GLN A 60 1.14 -3.99 -3.77
CA GLN A 60 1.60 -3.36 -5.02
C GLN A 60 2.35 -4.36 -5.90
N MET A 61 3.26 -5.15 -5.34
CA MET A 61 3.99 -6.18 -6.06
C MET A 61 3.07 -7.25 -6.66
N GLN A 62 2.03 -7.66 -5.93
CA GLN A 62 1.04 -8.62 -6.43
C GLN A 62 0.28 -8.07 -7.64
N LEU A 63 -0.02 -6.76 -7.68
CA LEU A 63 -0.66 -6.13 -8.83
C LEU A 63 0.30 -6.02 -10.02
N GLU A 64 1.53 -5.59 -9.78
CA GLU A 64 2.52 -5.45 -10.86
C GLU A 64 2.92 -6.78 -11.48
N PHE A 65 3.14 -7.80 -10.65
CA PHE A 65 3.61 -9.12 -11.11
C PHE A 65 2.60 -9.82 -12.04
N ARG A 66 1.30 -9.54 -11.87
CA ARG A 66 0.24 -9.98 -12.79
C ARG A 66 0.44 -9.43 -14.21
N GLU A 67 0.89 -8.18 -14.31
CA GLU A 67 1.09 -7.46 -15.58
C GLU A 67 2.49 -7.65 -16.17
N VAL A 68 3.36 -8.45 -15.55
CA VAL A 68 4.69 -8.72 -16.10
C VAL A 68 4.56 -9.55 -17.40
N SER A 69 5.49 -9.39 -18.33
CA SER A 69 5.60 -10.20 -19.55
C SER A 69 6.84 -11.10 -19.46
N SER A 70 7.97 -10.50 -19.10
CA SER A 70 9.23 -11.17 -18.79
C SER A 70 9.88 -10.54 -17.56
N GLY A 71 10.69 -11.32 -16.86
CA GLY A 71 11.40 -10.88 -15.68
C GLY A 71 12.77 -11.52 -15.57
N GLU A 72 13.70 -10.78 -14.99
CA GLU A 72 15.03 -11.26 -14.64
C GLU A 72 15.33 -10.89 -13.19
N GLN A 73 16.10 -11.76 -12.54
CA GLN A 73 16.71 -11.47 -11.25
C GLN A 73 18.23 -11.49 -11.42
N LEU A 74 18.90 -10.51 -10.84
CA LEU A 74 20.35 -10.42 -10.81
C LEU A 74 20.78 -10.60 -9.36
N ALA A 75 21.29 -11.80 -9.03
CA ALA A 75 21.81 -12.10 -7.70
C ALA A 75 23.30 -11.75 -7.62
N PHE A 76 23.70 -11.17 -6.49
CA PHE A 76 25.08 -10.79 -6.18
C PHE A 76 25.66 -11.75 -5.13
N GLU A 77 26.99 -11.86 -5.06
CA GLU A 77 27.68 -12.75 -4.11
C GLU A 77 27.41 -12.39 -2.64
N ASN A 78 27.05 -11.13 -2.36
CA ASN A 78 26.68 -10.66 -1.02
C ASN A 78 25.26 -11.10 -0.57
N GLY A 79 24.56 -11.89 -1.39
CA GLY A 79 23.20 -12.36 -1.12
C GLY A 79 22.10 -11.34 -1.43
N GLU A 80 22.46 -10.15 -1.93
CA GLU A 80 21.49 -9.19 -2.45
C GLU A 80 21.08 -9.56 -3.87
N SER A 81 19.91 -9.09 -4.29
CA SER A 81 19.52 -9.21 -5.69
C SER A 81 18.71 -8.02 -6.18
N ILE A 82 18.87 -7.70 -7.45
CA ILE A 82 18.04 -6.74 -8.17
C ILE A 82 16.97 -7.51 -8.94
N LEU A 83 15.76 -6.97 -8.92
CA LEU A 83 14.64 -7.51 -9.67
C LEU A 83 14.27 -6.56 -10.80
N ARG A 84 14.12 -7.10 -12.01
CA ARG A 84 13.70 -6.34 -13.19
C ARG A 84 12.61 -7.06 -13.93
N PHE A 85 11.61 -6.31 -14.33
CA PHE A 85 10.48 -6.82 -15.08
C PHE A 85 10.19 -5.93 -16.27
N ARG A 86 9.69 -6.55 -17.34
CA ARG A 86 9.01 -5.84 -18.41
C ARG A 86 7.52 -6.05 -18.25
N SER A 87 6.75 -4.99 -18.07
CA SER A 87 5.29 -5.06 -18.09
C SER A 87 4.76 -5.33 -19.49
N ARG A 88 3.54 -5.86 -19.61
CA ARG A 88 2.81 -6.07 -20.89
C ARG A 88 2.67 -4.77 -21.70
N ASN A 89 2.67 -3.62 -21.04
CA ASN A 89 2.66 -2.31 -21.69
C ASN A 89 4.03 -1.88 -22.27
N GLY A 90 5.06 -2.72 -22.13
CA GLY A 90 6.43 -2.46 -22.61
C GLY A 90 7.32 -1.69 -21.63
N SER A 91 6.79 -1.24 -20.49
CA SER A 91 7.58 -0.51 -19.48
C SER A 91 8.50 -1.46 -18.70
N GLU A 92 9.73 -1.02 -18.45
CA GLU A 92 10.69 -1.73 -17.60
C GLU A 92 10.54 -1.25 -16.15
N VAL A 93 10.29 -2.14 -15.20
CA VAL A 93 10.24 -1.82 -13.77
C VAL A 93 11.43 -2.47 -13.08
N SER A 94 12.18 -1.73 -12.28
CA SER A 94 13.29 -2.26 -11.48
C SER A 94 13.14 -1.96 -10.00
N TYR A 95 13.59 -2.91 -9.18
CA TYR A 95 13.67 -2.79 -7.73
C TYR A 95 15.13 -2.96 -7.31
N GLU A 96 15.71 -1.87 -6.80
CA GLU A 96 17.13 -1.75 -6.49
C GLU A 96 17.29 -1.24 -5.07
N LYS A 97 18.13 -1.92 -4.28
CA LYS A 97 18.49 -1.43 -2.95
C LYS A 97 19.52 -0.31 -3.06
N GLU A 98 19.25 0.81 -2.41
CA GLU A 98 20.17 1.92 -2.26
C GLU A 98 20.27 2.28 -0.76
N ASN A 99 21.45 2.08 -0.17
CA ASN A 99 21.65 2.20 1.28
C ASN A 99 20.70 1.28 2.07
N SER A 100 19.82 1.86 2.88
CA SER A 100 18.80 1.17 3.68
C SER A 100 17.38 1.26 3.09
N ARG A 101 17.27 1.59 1.79
CA ARG A 101 15.98 1.78 1.11
C ARG A 101 15.87 0.90 -0.12
N LEU A 102 14.68 0.38 -0.37
CA LEU A 102 14.34 -0.24 -1.65
C LEU A 102 13.73 0.81 -2.56
N ILE A 103 14.33 1.00 -3.74
CA ILE A 103 13.91 1.99 -4.71
C ILE A 103 13.29 1.27 -5.91
N ARG A 104 12.07 1.68 -6.25
CA ARG A 104 11.39 1.30 -7.48
C ARG A 104 11.63 2.36 -8.56
N LYS A 105 11.91 1.91 -9.77
CA LYS A 105 12.10 2.76 -10.96
C LYS A 105 11.27 2.22 -12.12
N VAL A 106 10.75 3.12 -12.95
CA VAL A 106 10.04 2.78 -14.19
C VAL A 106 10.81 3.38 -15.36
N ASN A 107 11.16 2.55 -16.34
CA ASN A 107 12.00 2.89 -17.48
C ASN A 107 13.32 3.55 -17.07
N ARG A 108 13.94 3.04 -15.99
CA ARG A 108 15.14 3.61 -15.35
C ARG A 108 14.98 5.05 -14.84
N ARG A 109 13.75 5.56 -14.79
CA ARG A 109 13.40 6.90 -14.30
C ARG A 109 12.57 6.79 -13.03
N GLY A 110 12.50 7.90 -12.31
CA GLY A 110 11.83 7.96 -11.00
C GLY A 110 12.71 7.45 -9.87
N ARG A 111 12.27 7.74 -8.65
CA ARG A 111 12.89 7.30 -7.40
C ARG A 111 11.80 7.14 -6.36
N GLU A 112 11.04 6.07 -6.48
CA GLU A 112 9.98 5.74 -5.52
C GLU A 112 10.58 4.87 -4.42
N VAL A 113 10.57 5.36 -3.18
CA VAL A 113 10.99 4.58 -2.02
C VAL A 113 9.84 3.68 -1.63
N VAL A 114 10.01 2.37 -1.76
CA VAL A 114 8.92 1.39 -1.47
C VAL A 114 9.10 0.69 -0.12
N LEU A 115 10.33 0.56 0.36
CA LEU A 115 10.63 0.05 1.70
C LEU A 115 11.77 0.86 2.33
N GLN A 116 11.69 1.07 3.64
CA GLN A 116 12.74 1.72 4.43
C GLN A 116 13.30 0.78 5.51
N ASN A 117 14.45 1.14 6.07
CA ASN A 117 15.12 0.38 7.13
C ASN A 117 15.44 -1.07 6.73
N ILE A 118 15.83 -1.30 5.47
CA ILE A 118 16.19 -2.62 4.97
C ILE A 118 17.70 -2.88 5.04
N GLY A 119 18.09 -4.06 5.51
CA GLY A 119 19.46 -4.55 5.56
C GLY A 119 19.87 -5.28 4.29
N THR A 120 19.07 -6.25 3.83
CA THR A 120 19.30 -7.02 2.59
C THR A 120 17.97 -7.38 1.93
N VAL A 121 17.98 -7.56 0.61
CA VAL A 121 16.82 -8.03 -0.16
C VAL A 121 17.25 -9.10 -1.17
N SER A 122 16.53 -10.21 -1.20
CA SER A 122 16.73 -11.28 -2.17
C SER A 122 15.42 -11.73 -2.82
N TYR A 123 15.52 -12.13 -4.07
CA TYR A 123 14.40 -12.56 -4.90
C TYR A 123 14.64 -13.97 -5.42
N LYS A 124 13.57 -14.77 -5.49
CA LYS A 124 13.53 -16.00 -6.28
C LYS A 124 12.37 -15.90 -7.26
N LEU A 125 12.72 -15.70 -8.52
CA LEU A 125 11.80 -15.52 -9.63
C LEU A 125 11.63 -16.82 -10.40
N THR A 126 10.38 -17.23 -10.57
CA THR A 126 9.94 -18.31 -11.46
C THR A 126 8.90 -17.74 -12.44
N PRO A 127 8.47 -18.48 -13.48
CA PRO A 127 7.48 -17.99 -14.44
C PRO A 127 6.14 -17.55 -13.84
N HIS A 128 5.72 -18.15 -12.72
CA HIS A 128 4.41 -17.90 -12.11
C HIS A 128 4.47 -17.39 -10.66
N VAL A 129 5.63 -17.48 -10.02
CA VAL A 129 5.79 -17.14 -8.60
C VAL A 129 7.05 -16.30 -8.42
N LEU A 130 6.92 -15.23 -7.65
CA LEU A 130 8.03 -14.44 -7.14
C LEU A 130 8.03 -14.55 -5.61
N ILE A 131 9.14 -15.06 -5.07
CA ILE A 131 9.39 -15.08 -3.62
C ILE A 131 10.33 -13.94 -3.30
N ILE A 132 9.95 -13.14 -2.31
CA ILE A 132 10.64 -11.94 -1.86
C ILE A 132 11.08 -12.16 -0.43
N ASN A 133 12.37 -12.00 -0.16
CA ASN A 133 12.94 -12.09 1.17
C ASN A 133 13.62 -10.78 1.52
N VAL A 134 13.19 -10.13 2.60
CA VAL A 134 13.79 -8.89 3.10
C VAL A 134 14.23 -9.10 4.53
N LYS A 135 15.49 -8.78 4.81
CA LYS A 135 15.98 -8.65 6.18
C LYS A 135 16.09 -7.17 6.49
N ASP A 136 15.46 -6.72 7.56
CA ASP A 136 15.51 -5.33 7.98
C ASP A 136 16.82 -4.99 8.72
N THR A 137 17.02 -3.73 9.09
CA THR A 137 18.17 -3.27 9.89
C THR A 137 18.18 -3.78 11.32
N SER A 138 17.04 -4.28 11.83
CA SER A 138 16.92 -4.89 13.16
C SER A 138 17.26 -6.40 13.15
N GLY A 139 17.32 -7.00 11.96
CA GLY A 139 17.56 -8.42 11.74
C GLY A 139 16.29 -9.26 11.55
N LYS A 140 15.09 -8.67 11.64
CA LYS A 140 13.81 -9.32 11.36
C LYS A 140 13.73 -9.67 9.87
N ILE A 141 13.22 -10.87 9.59
CA ILE A 141 13.06 -11.38 8.23
C ILE A 141 11.58 -11.30 7.85
N TYR A 142 11.33 -10.78 6.67
CA TYR A 142 10.04 -10.68 6.00
C TYR A 142 10.09 -11.55 4.76
N GLU A 143 9.14 -12.47 4.64
CA GLU A 143 8.99 -13.34 3.47
C GLU A 143 7.62 -13.07 2.84
N GLY A 144 7.61 -12.88 1.53
CA GLY A 144 6.41 -12.60 0.77
C GLY A 144 6.41 -13.38 -0.53
N VAL A 145 5.24 -13.86 -0.91
CA VAL A 145 5.04 -14.63 -2.13
C VAL A 145 3.98 -13.93 -2.95
N VAL A 146 4.32 -13.58 -4.18
CA VAL A 146 3.36 -13.04 -5.15
C VAL A 146 3.27 -13.98 -6.34
N MET A 147 2.06 -14.14 -6.85
CA MET A 147 1.75 -15.14 -7.87
C MET A 147 1.09 -14.49 -9.07
N ARG A 148 1.44 -14.97 -10.27
CA ARG A 148 0.68 -14.71 -11.48
C ARG A 148 -0.34 -15.82 -11.66
N TYR A 149 -1.61 -15.45 -11.75
CA TYR A 149 -2.62 -16.36 -12.25
C TYR A 149 -2.36 -16.59 -13.75
N SER A 150 -2.07 -17.84 -14.13
CA SER A 150 -2.23 -18.24 -15.52
C SER A 150 -3.71 -18.14 -15.85
N GLU A 151 -4.05 -17.66 -17.04
CA GLU A 151 -5.37 -17.96 -17.60
C GLU A 151 -5.48 -19.49 -17.60
N MET A 152 -6.41 -20.03 -16.81
CA MET A 152 -6.82 -21.41 -17.00
C MET A 152 -7.55 -21.41 -18.33
N GLU A 153 -6.90 -21.90 -19.38
CA GLU A 153 -7.62 -22.32 -20.58
C GLU A 153 -8.58 -23.43 -20.16
N MET A 154 -9.82 -23.04 -19.86
CA MET A 154 -10.93 -23.97 -19.82
C MET A 154 -11.14 -24.42 -21.26
N ASN A 155 -10.46 -25.50 -21.67
CA ASN A 155 -10.84 -26.23 -22.86
C ASN A 155 -12.26 -26.77 -22.61
N VAL A 156 -13.25 -26.08 -23.20
CA VAL A 156 -14.63 -26.54 -23.34
C VAL A 156 -14.78 -27.19 -24.71
#